data_AF-A0A257GPP8-F1
#
_entry.id   AF-A0A257GPP8-F1
#
_cell.length_a   1.000
_cell.length_b   1.000
_cell.length_c   1.000
_cell.angle_alpha   90.00
_cell.angle_beta   90.00
_cell.angle_gamma   90.00
#
_symmetry.space_group_name_H-M   'P 1'
#
loop_
_entity.id
_entity.type
_entity.pdbx_description
1 polymer ?
#
loop_
_entity_poly.entity_id
_entity_poly.type
_entity_poly.pdbx_seq_one_letter_code
_entity_poly.pdbx_strand_id
1 'polypeptide(L)'
;MIPIARPADLTSCSSVVYPEVPLGIALAVRHLTRWLLYKQGLRAPYNVTSDEMFFRTGEMSDLPDPTGGAPELFVRRINPASRNEPRSDRKGACFILRKGDAKPRIPETAQAIQIDGLSHAEISAVFNRCTTFYSYDEATLYSQYAAICGCDSVVIPSLYPSRAEWVQSHALARYGVAYGLDDLDHARATRHLTLGVLQAQEAKGMQSVQAFVELTQARFGAR
;
A
#
# COMPACT_ATOMS: atom_id res chain seq x y z
N MET A 1 -11.40 18.90 -9.67
CA MET A 1 -10.93 18.61 -11.04
C MET A 1 -9.49 18.14 -10.92
N ILE A 2 -9.15 16.93 -11.37
CA ILE A 2 -7.76 16.47 -11.37
C ILE A 2 -7.06 17.25 -12.51
N PRO A 3 -5.96 17.97 -12.24
CA PRO A 3 -5.24 18.66 -13.31
C PRO A 3 -4.71 17.64 -14.31
N ILE A 4 -4.99 17.86 -15.59
CA ILE A 4 -4.52 17.01 -16.69
C ILE A 4 -3.45 17.80 -17.44
N ALA A 5 -2.21 17.30 -17.40
CA ALA A 5 -1.10 17.90 -18.14
C ALA A 5 -1.28 17.74 -19.65
N ARG A 6 -0.96 18.80 -20.39
CA ARG A 6 -0.98 18.89 -21.86
C ARG A 6 0.45 19.07 -22.38
N PRO A 7 0.72 18.79 -23.67
CA PRO A 7 2.03 19.06 -24.25
C PRO A 7 2.53 20.50 -24.05
N ALA A 8 1.62 21.49 -24.06
CA ALA A 8 1.96 22.90 -23.82
C ALA A 8 2.40 23.21 -22.38
N ASP A 9 2.13 22.32 -21.42
CA ASP A 9 2.55 22.47 -20.02
C ASP A 9 3.98 21.95 -19.81
N LEU A 10 4.57 21.29 -20.83
CA LEU A 10 5.90 20.70 -20.76
C LEU A 10 6.95 21.64 -21.34
N THR A 11 8.10 21.66 -20.68
CA THR A 11 9.31 22.34 -21.13
C THR A 11 10.42 21.33 -21.40
N SER A 12 11.53 21.78 -21.98
CA SER A 12 12.72 20.95 -22.15
C SER A 12 13.31 20.41 -20.84
N CYS A 13 12.97 21.03 -19.69
CA CYS A 13 13.45 20.65 -18.36
C CYS A 13 12.42 19.81 -17.57
N SER A 14 11.23 19.58 -18.13
CA SER A 14 10.19 18.80 -17.47
C SER A 14 10.61 17.33 -17.36
N SER A 15 10.56 16.77 -16.16
CA SER A 15 10.70 15.33 -15.90
C SER A 15 9.31 14.71 -15.74
N VAL A 16 9.04 13.62 -16.46
CA VAL A 16 7.74 12.94 -16.45
C VAL A 16 7.86 11.55 -15.86
N VAL A 17 6.97 11.23 -14.92
CA VAL A 17 6.93 9.93 -14.24
C VAL A 17 5.78 9.10 -14.81
N TYR A 18 6.08 7.91 -15.32
CA TYR A 18 5.08 6.93 -15.78
C TYR A 18 5.23 5.60 -15.06
N PRO A 19 4.14 4.86 -14.83
CA PRO A 19 4.23 3.47 -14.42
C PRO A 19 4.74 2.59 -15.58
N GLU A 20 4.86 1.29 -15.32
CA GLU A 20 5.29 0.26 -16.28
C GLU A 20 4.32 -0.03 -17.46
N VAL A 21 3.22 0.71 -17.57
CA VAL A 21 2.09 0.44 -18.48
C VAL A 21 2.47 0.76 -19.96
N PRO A 22 1.92 0.05 -20.98
CA PRO A 22 2.65 -0.26 -22.22
C PRO A 22 2.71 0.86 -23.28
N LEU A 23 3.66 0.64 -24.20
CA LEU A 23 3.86 1.24 -25.54
C LEU A 23 2.93 2.40 -25.93
N GLY A 24 3.52 3.60 -25.89
CA GLY A 24 2.86 4.86 -26.22
C GLY A 24 3.16 5.86 -25.12
N ILE A 25 4.36 6.45 -25.15
CA ILE A 25 4.64 7.62 -24.31
C ILE A 25 3.67 8.70 -24.81
N ALA A 26 2.60 8.97 -24.06
CA ALA A 26 1.54 9.89 -24.48
C ALA A 26 2.06 11.31 -24.72
N LEU A 27 3.20 11.65 -24.10
CA LEU A 27 3.89 12.91 -24.24
C LEU A 27 5.32 12.61 -24.71
N ALA A 28 5.70 13.03 -25.92
CA ALA A 28 7.08 12.92 -26.37
C ALA A 28 7.98 13.76 -25.43
N VAL A 29 8.63 13.09 -24.47
CA VAL A 29 9.36 13.75 -23.38
C VAL A 29 10.84 13.41 -23.45
N ARG A 30 11.67 14.39 -23.08
CA ARG A 30 13.13 14.25 -23.06
C ARG A 30 13.64 13.55 -21.79
N HIS A 31 12.92 13.70 -20.68
CA HIS A 31 13.32 13.20 -19.37
C HIS A 31 12.22 12.30 -18.81
N LEU A 32 12.41 10.99 -18.99
CA LEU A 32 11.43 9.98 -18.62
C LEU A 32 11.92 9.19 -17.41
N THR A 33 11.08 9.13 -16.38
CA THR A 33 11.26 8.27 -15.22
C THR A 33 10.17 7.20 -15.19
N ARG A 34 10.57 5.94 -15.04
CA ARG A 34 9.69 4.77 -14.86
C ARG A 34 9.59 4.43 -13.39
N TRP A 35 8.37 4.41 -12.87
CA TRP A 35 8.07 3.87 -11.56
C TRP A 35 7.48 2.47 -11.71
N LEU A 36 8.28 1.46 -11.42
CA LEU A 36 7.89 0.06 -11.50
C LEU A 36 7.00 -0.28 -10.29
N LEU A 37 5.72 -0.54 -10.54
CA LEU A 37 4.72 -0.81 -9.50
C LEU A 37 4.42 -2.30 -9.32
N TYR A 38 4.71 -3.13 -10.33
CA TYR A 38 4.41 -4.56 -10.30
C TYR A 38 5.41 -5.40 -11.09
N LYS A 39 5.31 -6.72 -10.93
CA LYS A 39 6.13 -7.70 -11.66
C LYS A 39 5.83 -7.64 -13.16
N GLN A 40 6.87 -7.34 -13.94
CA GLN A 40 6.78 -7.21 -15.39
C GLN A 40 6.45 -8.54 -16.08
N GLY A 41 5.86 -8.45 -17.28
CA GLY A 41 5.47 -9.61 -18.10
C GLY A 41 4.16 -10.28 -17.70
N LEU A 42 3.56 -9.92 -16.56
CA LEU A 42 2.26 -10.46 -16.14
C LEU A 42 1.06 -9.70 -16.70
N ARG A 43 1.22 -8.43 -17.07
CA ARG A 43 0.10 -7.57 -17.50
C ARG A 43 0.30 -6.88 -18.85
N ALA A 44 1.55 -6.59 -19.22
CA ALA A 44 1.85 -5.98 -20.52
C ALA A 44 3.34 -6.16 -20.88
N PRO A 45 3.69 -6.16 -22.19
CA PRO A 45 5.07 -6.11 -22.63
C PRO A 45 5.71 -4.76 -22.32
N TYR A 46 7.00 -4.78 -21.96
CA TYR A 46 7.79 -3.61 -21.61
C TYR A 46 8.97 -3.47 -22.58
N ASN A 47 9.30 -2.23 -22.98
CA ASN A 47 10.49 -1.94 -23.78
C ASN A 47 11.29 -0.82 -23.10
N VAL A 48 12.54 -1.10 -22.76
CA VAL A 48 13.48 -0.13 -22.19
C VAL A 48 14.05 0.73 -23.30
N THR A 49 14.05 2.05 -23.14
CA THR A 49 14.87 2.93 -23.97
C THR A 49 16.08 3.46 -23.20
N SER A 50 17.14 3.83 -23.91
CA SER A 50 18.48 4.11 -23.34
C SER A 50 18.58 5.38 -22.47
N ASP A 51 17.55 6.22 -22.44
CA ASP A 51 17.55 7.49 -21.71
C ASP A 51 16.56 7.53 -20.52
N GLU A 52 15.99 6.38 -20.16
CA GLU A 52 15.06 6.26 -19.04
C GLU A 52 15.77 6.12 -17.70
N MET A 53 15.15 6.67 -16.66
CA MET A 53 15.55 6.46 -15.27
C MET A 53 14.51 5.59 -14.58
N PHE A 54 14.94 4.69 -13.69
CA PHE A 54 14.06 3.68 -13.09
C PHE A 54 13.97 3.83 -11.58
N PHE A 55 12.80 3.59 -11.03
CA PHE A 55 12.53 3.43 -9.61
C PHE A 55 11.57 2.27 -9.40
N ARG A 56 11.67 1.57 -8.26
CA ARG A 56 10.81 0.44 -7.92
C ARG A 56 9.99 0.70 -6.67
N THR A 57 8.75 0.24 -6.62
CA THR A 57 7.94 0.33 -5.39
C THR A 57 8.32 -0.69 -4.32
N GLY A 58 9.11 -1.69 -4.71
CA GLY A 58 9.65 -2.73 -3.84
C GLY A 58 10.34 -3.83 -4.66
N GLU A 59 11.03 -4.73 -3.99
CA GLU A 59 11.84 -5.81 -4.61
C GLU A 59 11.10 -6.56 -5.72
N MET A 60 9.82 -6.91 -5.49
CA MET A 60 9.02 -7.68 -6.45
C MET A 60 8.74 -6.97 -7.79
N SER A 61 8.89 -5.65 -7.83
CA SER A 61 8.65 -4.82 -9.01
C SER A 61 9.92 -4.54 -9.81
N ASP A 62 11.08 -4.93 -9.29
CA ASP A 62 12.36 -4.63 -9.93
C ASP A 62 12.58 -5.43 -11.21
N LEU A 63 13.47 -4.90 -12.05
CA LEU A 63 14.00 -5.53 -13.25
C LEU A 63 15.53 -5.50 -13.19
N PRO A 64 16.18 -6.44 -12.50
CA PRO A 64 17.62 -6.37 -12.25
C PRO A 64 18.46 -6.29 -13.52
N ASP A 65 18.09 -7.04 -14.57
CA ASP A 65 18.85 -7.08 -15.82
C ASP A 65 18.94 -5.71 -16.54
N PRO A 66 17.82 -4.99 -16.82
CA PRO A 66 17.90 -3.68 -17.45
C PRO A 66 18.19 -2.51 -16.50
N THR A 67 17.94 -2.65 -15.19
CA THR A 67 18.08 -1.51 -14.25
C THR A 67 19.37 -1.54 -13.44
N GLY A 68 20.02 -2.69 -13.30
CA GLY A 68 21.11 -2.88 -12.34
C GLY A 68 20.67 -2.81 -10.87
N GLY A 69 19.36 -2.89 -10.60
CA GLY A 69 18.76 -2.69 -9.28
C GLY A 69 18.26 -1.25 -9.11
N ALA A 70 16.98 -1.03 -9.42
CA ALA A 70 16.42 0.32 -9.35
C ALA A 70 16.35 0.85 -7.90
N PRO A 71 16.60 2.14 -7.64
CA PRO A 71 16.35 2.75 -6.33
C PRO A 71 14.86 2.63 -5.96
N GLU A 72 14.59 2.52 -4.65
CA GLU A 72 13.22 2.43 -4.16
C GLU A 72 12.53 3.81 -4.23
N LEU A 73 11.27 3.82 -4.66
CA LEU A 73 10.37 4.96 -4.57
C LEU A 73 9.01 4.45 -4.10
N PHE A 74 8.55 4.92 -2.96
CA PHE A 74 7.18 4.65 -2.52
C PHE A 74 6.63 5.81 -1.70
N VAL A 75 5.34 6.08 -1.90
CA VAL A 75 4.61 7.08 -1.13
C VAL A 75 3.65 6.37 -0.21
N ARG A 76 3.97 6.35 1.08
CA ARG A 76 3.07 5.86 2.12
C ARG A 76 2.79 6.99 3.07
N ARG A 77 1.49 7.21 3.33
CA ARG A 77 1.02 8.17 4.31
C ARG A 77 -0.07 7.54 5.16
N ILE A 78 0.00 7.74 6.48
CA ILE A 78 -1.07 7.36 7.38
C ILE A 78 -2.24 8.30 7.10
N ASN A 79 -3.42 7.73 6.84
CA ASN A 79 -4.59 8.57 6.63
C ASN A 79 -4.95 9.30 7.95
N PRO A 80 -5.04 10.65 7.97
CA PRO A 80 -5.34 11.39 9.20
C PRO A 80 -6.70 11.04 9.85
N ALA A 81 -7.63 10.46 9.08
CA ALA A 81 -8.88 9.96 9.62
C ALA A 81 -8.65 8.77 10.56
N SER A 82 -7.66 7.92 10.29
CA SER A 82 -7.41 6.67 11.02
C SER A 82 -6.75 6.92 12.38
N ARG A 83 -7.57 7.29 13.36
CA ARG A 83 -7.18 7.48 14.76
C ARG A 83 -8.13 6.74 15.69
N ASN A 84 -7.63 6.33 16.86
CA ASN A 84 -8.46 5.78 17.91
C ASN A 84 -9.29 6.90 18.57
N GLU A 85 -10.59 6.73 18.61
CA GLU A 85 -11.52 7.48 19.43
C GLU A 85 -11.95 6.53 20.56
N PRO A 86 -11.41 6.68 21.79
CA PRO A 86 -11.69 5.77 22.87
C PRO A 86 -13.19 5.73 23.16
N ARG A 87 -13.79 4.57 22.92
CA ARG A 87 -15.23 4.33 23.06
C ARG A 87 -15.43 3.06 23.89
N SER A 88 -16.17 3.18 24.98
CA SER A 88 -16.55 2.03 25.82
C SER A 88 -17.74 1.25 25.25
N ASP A 89 -18.46 1.82 24.28
CA ASP A 89 -19.68 1.28 23.67
C ASP A 89 -19.46 0.50 22.37
N ARG A 90 -18.21 0.13 22.06
CA ARG A 90 -17.87 -0.60 20.82
C ARG A 90 -18.61 -1.93 20.76
N LYS A 91 -19.23 -2.20 19.62
CA LYS A 91 -20.01 -3.43 19.40
C LYS A 91 -20.03 -3.87 17.93
N GLY A 92 -20.20 -5.17 17.73
CA GLY A 92 -20.32 -5.77 16.41
C GLY A 92 -19.02 -5.73 15.61
N ALA A 93 -19.11 -6.19 14.36
CA ALA A 93 -17.96 -6.38 13.50
C ALA A 93 -18.12 -5.66 12.17
N CYS A 94 -16.99 -5.45 11.50
CA CYS A 94 -16.91 -5.00 10.11
C CYS A 94 -15.96 -5.88 9.32
N PHE A 95 -16.07 -5.88 7.99
CA PHE A 95 -15.19 -6.67 7.15
C PHE A 95 -14.94 -6.04 5.78
N ILE A 96 -13.86 -6.46 5.12
CA ILE A 96 -13.52 -6.05 3.76
C ILE A 96 -13.18 -7.26 2.88
N LEU A 97 -13.58 -7.22 1.60
CA LEU A 97 -13.37 -8.32 0.65
C LEU A 97 -12.14 -8.10 -0.23
N ARG A 98 -12.17 -7.07 -1.08
CA ARG A 98 -11.14 -6.75 -2.08
C ARG A 98 -10.62 -8.01 -2.81
N LYS A 99 -9.34 -8.35 -2.64
CA LYS A 99 -8.66 -9.47 -3.32
C LYS A 99 -9.06 -10.85 -2.79
N GLY A 100 -9.81 -10.91 -1.70
CA GLY A 100 -10.30 -12.15 -1.07
C GLY A 100 -11.80 -12.35 -1.24
N ASP A 101 -12.40 -11.78 -2.29
CA ASP A 101 -13.81 -11.93 -2.59
C ASP A 101 -14.22 -13.40 -2.78
N ALA A 102 -13.36 -14.22 -3.40
CA ALA A 102 -13.57 -15.64 -3.62
C ALA A 102 -13.39 -16.52 -2.37
N LYS A 103 -12.93 -15.97 -1.23
CA LYS A 103 -12.74 -16.76 -0.01
C LYS A 103 -14.08 -17.17 0.61
N PRO A 104 -14.17 -18.39 1.19
CA PRO A 104 -15.32 -18.79 1.99
C PRO A 104 -15.59 -17.79 3.12
N ARG A 105 -16.87 -17.47 3.36
CA ARG A 105 -17.27 -16.56 4.43
C ARG A 105 -17.30 -17.28 5.77
N ILE A 106 -16.79 -16.62 6.81
CA ILE A 106 -16.89 -17.09 8.19
C ILE A 106 -18.18 -16.56 8.84
N PRO A 107 -18.77 -17.30 9.81
CA PRO A 107 -20.02 -16.91 10.48
C PRO A 107 -19.98 -15.51 11.12
N GLU A 108 -18.83 -15.09 11.65
CA GLU A 108 -18.60 -13.80 12.31
C GLU A 108 -18.87 -12.59 11.39
N THR A 109 -18.84 -12.82 10.06
CA THR A 109 -19.08 -11.78 9.07
C THR A 109 -20.51 -11.74 8.52
N ALA A 110 -21.39 -12.66 8.95
CA ALA A 110 -22.75 -12.78 8.40
C ALA A 110 -23.63 -11.54 8.66
N GLN A 111 -23.42 -10.85 9.78
CA GLN A 111 -24.13 -9.61 10.15
C GLN A 111 -23.18 -8.41 10.32
N ALA A 112 -21.93 -8.56 9.88
CA ALA A 112 -20.91 -7.53 9.99
C ALA A 112 -21.10 -6.46 8.90
N ILE A 113 -20.60 -5.25 9.17
CA ILE A 113 -20.65 -4.15 8.21
C ILE A 113 -19.59 -4.36 7.14
N GLN A 114 -19.98 -4.51 5.89
CA GLN A 114 -19.03 -4.52 4.78
C GLN A 114 -18.55 -3.08 4.50
N ILE A 115 -17.23 -2.88 4.48
CA ILE A 115 -16.63 -1.54 4.32
C ILE A 115 -16.07 -1.26 2.91
N ASP A 116 -16.23 -2.18 1.97
CA ASP A 116 -15.84 -1.95 0.57
C ASP A 116 -16.58 -0.75 -0.02
N GLY A 117 -15.86 0.12 -0.73
CA GLY A 117 -16.42 1.31 -1.39
C GLY A 117 -16.62 2.53 -0.50
N LEU A 118 -16.48 2.40 0.83
CA LEU A 118 -16.57 3.53 1.76
C LEU A 118 -15.32 4.44 1.67
N SER A 119 -15.50 5.71 2.01
CA SER A 119 -14.39 6.66 2.16
C SER A 119 -13.54 6.36 3.40
N HIS A 120 -12.31 6.87 3.45
CA HIS A 120 -11.44 6.68 4.62
C HIS A 120 -12.06 7.22 5.93
N ALA A 121 -12.83 8.31 5.86
CA ALA A 121 -13.50 8.87 7.03
C ALA A 121 -14.63 7.94 7.53
N GLU A 122 -15.45 7.43 6.62
CA GLU A 122 -16.50 6.46 6.94
C GLU A 122 -15.92 5.15 7.48
N ILE A 123 -14.85 4.65 6.86
CA ILE A 123 -14.14 3.45 7.33
C ILE A 123 -13.61 3.66 8.74
N SER A 124 -12.97 4.80 9.03
CA SER A 124 -12.47 5.08 10.37
C SER A 124 -13.61 5.21 11.39
N ALA A 125 -14.74 5.82 11.02
CA ALA A 125 -15.92 5.87 11.86
C ALA A 125 -16.48 4.46 12.15
N VAL A 126 -16.49 3.56 11.15
CA VAL A 126 -16.85 2.14 11.32
C VAL A 126 -15.87 1.41 12.24
N PHE A 127 -14.57 1.62 12.07
CA PHE A 127 -13.57 1.02 12.94
C PHE A 127 -13.80 1.44 14.40
N ASN A 128 -13.96 2.73 14.68
CA ASN A 128 -14.10 3.23 16.04
C ASN A 128 -15.37 2.74 16.78
N ARG A 129 -16.40 2.29 16.06
CA ARG A 129 -17.63 1.73 16.65
C ARG A 129 -17.63 0.19 16.76
N CYS A 130 -16.81 -0.51 15.98
CA CYS A 130 -16.76 -1.97 15.97
C CYS A 130 -15.74 -2.52 16.98
N THR A 131 -16.01 -3.72 17.51
CA THR A 131 -15.04 -4.47 18.32
C THR A 131 -14.01 -5.13 17.42
N THR A 132 -14.46 -5.72 16.31
CA THR A 132 -13.62 -6.57 15.46
C THR A 132 -13.71 -6.15 14.00
N PHE A 133 -12.58 -6.22 13.32
CA PHE A 133 -12.47 -6.06 11.87
C PHE A 133 -11.92 -7.35 11.25
N TYR A 134 -12.58 -7.86 10.23
CA TYR A 134 -12.16 -9.04 9.46
C TYR A 134 -11.74 -8.66 8.05
N SER A 135 -10.50 -8.98 7.67
CA SER A 135 -10.03 -8.80 6.30
C SER A 135 -9.92 -10.12 5.57
N TYR A 136 -10.64 -10.22 4.45
CA TYR A 136 -10.42 -11.30 3.49
C TYR A 136 -9.24 -11.02 2.55
N ASP A 137 -8.78 -9.76 2.46
CA ASP A 137 -7.55 -9.38 1.75
C ASP A 137 -6.34 -9.48 2.69
N GLU A 138 -5.44 -10.44 2.43
CA GLU A 138 -4.24 -10.69 3.24
C GLU A 138 -3.15 -9.61 3.09
N ALA A 139 -3.28 -8.74 2.08
CA ALA A 139 -2.28 -7.74 1.70
C ALA A 139 -2.80 -6.30 1.87
N THR A 140 -3.80 -6.08 2.73
CA THR A 140 -4.43 -4.77 2.92
C THR A 140 -3.77 -3.94 4.03
N LEU A 141 -3.70 -2.62 3.85
CA LEU A 141 -3.34 -1.68 4.92
C LEU A 141 -4.51 -1.41 5.90
N TYR A 142 -5.73 -1.82 5.55
CA TYR A 142 -6.90 -1.62 6.41
C TYR A 142 -6.81 -2.39 7.72
N SER A 143 -6.05 -3.49 7.79
CA SER A 143 -5.83 -4.24 9.02
C SER A 143 -5.04 -3.43 10.06
N GLN A 144 -3.98 -2.74 9.63
CA GLN A 144 -3.24 -1.85 10.51
C GLN A 144 -4.08 -0.62 10.88
N TYR A 145 -4.86 -0.07 9.95
CA TYR A 145 -5.78 1.03 10.26
C TYR A 145 -6.86 0.65 11.26
N ALA A 146 -7.43 -0.56 11.17
CA ALA A 146 -8.36 -1.06 12.17
C ALA A 146 -7.69 -1.20 13.55
N ALA A 147 -6.46 -1.73 13.58
CA ALA A 147 -5.69 -1.87 14.82
C ALA A 147 -5.39 -0.52 15.49
N ILE A 148 -4.94 0.50 14.75
CA ILE A 148 -4.71 1.85 15.31
C ILE A 148 -6.01 2.58 15.67
N CYS A 149 -7.16 2.19 15.10
CA CYS A 149 -8.48 2.66 15.52
C CYS A 149 -9.05 1.85 16.69
N GLY A 150 -8.29 0.92 17.27
CA GLY A 150 -8.67 0.15 18.46
C GLY A 150 -9.44 -1.16 18.22
N CYS A 151 -9.67 -1.57 16.96
CA CYS A 151 -10.31 -2.85 16.67
C CYS A 151 -9.38 -4.03 16.99
N ASP A 152 -9.96 -5.17 17.32
CA ASP A 152 -9.34 -6.46 17.07
C ASP A 152 -9.30 -6.68 15.54
N SER A 153 -8.12 -6.55 14.93
CA SER A 153 -7.96 -6.74 13.49
C SER A 153 -7.55 -8.17 13.18
N VAL A 154 -8.35 -8.87 12.39
CA VAL A 154 -8.13 -10.26 11.99
C VAL A 154 -8.03 -10.35 10.47
N VAL A 155 -6.98 -10.98 9.97
CA VAL A 155 -6.85 -11.37 8.57
C VAL A 155 -7.27 -12.84 8.45
N ILE A 156 -8.12 -13.15 7.48
CA ILE A 156 -8.59 -14.51 7.22
C ILE A 156 -7.57 -15.26 6.35
N PRO A 157 -6.88 -16.28 6.90
CA PRO A 157 -5.83 -17.02 6.20
C PRO A 157 -6.32 -17.71 4.93
N SER A 158 -5.45 -17.78 3.91
CA SER A 158 -5.66 -18.58 2.71
C SER A 158 -4.36 -18.81 1.94
N LEU A 159 -3.58 -17.77 1.67
CA LEU A 159 -2.40 -17.88 0.79
C LEU A 159 -1.15 -18.39 1.50
N TYR A 160 -1.03 -18.13 2.80
CA TYR A 160 0.11 -18.56 3.61
C TYR A 160 -0.33 -19.61 4.62
N PRO A 161 0.43 -20.70 4.78
CA PRO A 161 0.06 -21.79 5.69
C PRO A 161 0.28 -21.43 7.16
N SER A 162 1.05 -20.38 7.45
CA SER A 162 1.38 -19.97 8.82
C SER A 162 1.47 -18.46 8.98
N ARG A 163 1.29 -17.98 10.23
CA ARG A 163 1.55 -16.60 10.62
C ARG A 163 2.97 -16.16 10.26
N ALA A 164 3.95 -17.02 10.50
CA ALA A 164 5.36 -16.72 10.26
C ALA A 164 5.62 -16.40 8.78
N GLU A 165 5.11 -17.24 7.88
CA GLU A 165 5.24 -17.03 6.43
C GLU A 165 4.43 -15.81 5.95
N TRP A 166 3.23 -15.61 6.48
CA TRP A 166 2.45 -14.42 6.16
C TRP A 166 3.19 -13.14 6.54
N VAL A 167 3.80 -13.08 7.72
CA VAL A 167 4.55 -11.91 8.21
C VAL A 167 5.82 -11.66 7.39
N GLN A 168 6.50 -12.69 6.89
CA GLN A 168 7.65 -12.51 5.98
C GLN A 168 7.26 -11.73 4.72
N SER A 169 6.06 -11.97 4.19
CA SER A 169 5.53 -11.25 3.03
C SER A 169 4.83 -9.93 3.39
N HIS A 170 4.37 -9.80 4.64
CA HIS A 170 3.55 -8.67 5.11
C HIS A 170 4.12 -8.05 6.39
N ALA A 171 5.39 -7.65 6.36
CA ALA A 171 6.12 -7.18 7.54
C ALA A 171 5.43 -6.03 8.29
N LEU A 172 4.65 -5.18 7.60
CA LEU A 172 3.88 -4.09 8.23
C LEU A 172 2.72 -4.61 9.11
N ALA A 173 2.26 -5.85 8.90
CA ALA A 173 1.19 -6.49 9.65
C ALA A 173 1.71 -7.34 10.83
N ARG A 174 3.01 -7.27 11.13
CA ARG A 174 3.63 -8.06 12.21
C ARG A 174 3.03 -7.77 13.60
N TYR A 175 2.51 -6.56 13.81
CA TYR A 175 1.96 -6.11 15.09
C TYR A 175 0.53 -5.59 14.95
N GLY A 176 -0.29 -5.86 15.97
CA GLY A 176 -1.69 -5.39 16.03
C GLY A 176 -2.67 -6.12 15.11
N VAL A 177 -2.21 -7.15 14.38
CA VAL A 177 -3.02 -7.90 13.43
C VAL A 177 -2.89 -9.39 13.68
N ALA A 178 -4.03 -10.04 13.87
CA ALA A 178 -4.16 -11.48 14.01
C ALA A 178 -4.20 -12.14 12.62
N TYR A 179 -3.50 -13.26 12.48
CA TYR A 179 -3.61 -14.15 11.32
C TYR A 179 -4.47 -15.36 11.68
N GLY A 180 -5.76 -15.30 11.34
CA GLY A 180 -6.77 -16.24 11.83
C GLY A 180 -7.36 -15.84 13.19
N LEU A 181 -8.43 -16.52 13.57
CA LEU A 181 -9.18 -16.24 14.81
C LEU A 181 -8.38 -16.57 16.08
N ASP A 182 -7.46 -17.53 15.98
CA ASP A 182 -6.68 -18.03 17.11
C ASP A 182 -5.46 -17.13 17.47
N ASP A 183 -5.23 -16.05 16.72
CA ASP A 183 -4.07 -15.15 16.88
C ASP A 183 -4.45 -13.78 17.49
N LEU A 184 -5.63 -13.69 18.11
CA LEU A 184 -6.15 -12.46 18.70
C LEU A 184 -5.32 -11.94 19.89
N ASP A 185 -4.78 -12.83 20.72
CA ASP A 185 -3.99 -12.44 21.89
C ASP A 185 -2.70 -11.74 21.48
N HIS A 186 -2.02 -12.23 20.43
CA HIS A 186 -0.88 -11.56 19.81
C HIS A 186 -1.27 -10.17 19.30
N ALA A 187 -2.38 -10.07 18.56
CA ALA A 187 -2.84 -8.82 17.99
C ALA A 187 -3.11 -7.77 19.09
N ARG A 188 -3.79 -8.17 20.17
CA ARG A 188 -4.08 -7.30 21.32
C ARG A 188 -2.79 -6.89 22.04
N ALA A 189 -1.92 -7.84 22.34
CA ALA A 189 -0.67 -7.58 23.04
C ALA A 189 0.27 -6.64 22.27
N THR A 190 0.25 -6.69 20.94
CA THR A 190 1.17 -5.90 20.10
C THR A 190 0.54 -4.69 19.42
N ARG A 191 -0.76 -4.42 19.60
CA ARG A 191 -1.50 -3.30 18.96
C ARG A 191 -0.80 -1.94 19.13
N HIS A 192 -0.29 -1.67 20.32
CA HIS A 192 0.38 -0.40 20.64
C HIS A 192 1.64 -0.14 19.79
N LEU A 193 2.23 -1.18 19.17
CA LEU A 193 3.40 -1.07 18.31
C LEU A 193 3.04 -0.74 16.84
N THR A 194 1.79 -0.92 16.41
CA THR A 194 1.39 -0.76 15.01
C THR A 194 1.63 0.64 14.48
N LEU A 195 1.29 1.68 15.27
CA LEU A 195 1.45 3.07 14.85
C LEU A 195 2.92 3.41 14.56
N GLY A 196 3.84 2.97 15.43
CA GLY A 196 5.28 3.21 15.24
C GLY A 196 5.83 2.54 13.98
N VAL A 197 5.35 1.34 13.63
CA VAL A 197 5.72 0.68 12.37
C VAL A 197 5.25 1.48 11.15
N LEU A 198 4.02 1.98 11.18
CA LEU A 198 3.48 2.80 10.09
C LEU A 198 4.23 4.13 9.95
N GLN A 199 4.53 4.80 11.07
CA GLN A 199 5.27 6.07 11.10
C GLN A 199 6.70 5.89 10.57
N ALA A 200 7.39 4.83 10.98
CA ALA A 200 8.72 4.52 10.45
C ALA A 200 8.67 4.27 8.94
N GLN A 201 7.60 3.62 8.45
CA GLN A 201 7.44 3.36 7.03
C GLN A 201 7.09 4.63 6.23
N GLU A 202 6.27 5.52 6.77
CA GLU A 202 5.99 6.85 6.20
C GLU A 202 7.27 7.69 6.11
N ALA A 203 8.10 7.70 7.17
CA ALA A 203 9.39 8.40 7.17
C ALA A 203 10.36 7.87 6.11
N LYS A 204 10.46 6.54 5.96
CA LYS A 204 11.23 5.94 4.85
C LYS A 204 10.69 6.33 3.48
N GLY A 205 9.36 6.46 3.35
CA GLY A 205 8.73 6.92 2.11
C GLY A 205 9.16 8.34 1.76
N MET A 206 9.17 9.25 2.75
CA MET A 206 9.67 10.61 2.57
C MET A 206 11.15 10.65 2.15
N GLN A 207 11.99 9.79 2.73
CA GLN A 207 13.39 9.64 2.31
C GLN A 207 13.51 9.15 0.87
N SER A 208 12.67 8.18 0.46
CA SER A 208 12.65 7.68 -0.92
C SER A 208 12.25 8.76 -1.94
N VAL A 209 11.31 9.64 -1.58
CA VAL A 209 10.91 10.78 -2.41
C VAL A 209 12.03 11.81 -2.50
N GLN A 210 12.72 12.11 -1.40
CA GLN A 210 13.87 13.01 -1.40
C GLN A 210 14.99 12.48 -2.31
N ALA A 211 15.33 11.20 -2.18
CA ALA A 211 16.32 10.54 -3.04
C ALA A 211 15.88 10.56 -4.51
N PHE A 212 14.59 10.34 -4.80
CA PHE A 212 14.05 10.47 -6.14
C PHE A 212 14.26 11.87 -6.72
N VAL A 213 13.97 12.92 -5.96
CA VAL A 213 14.18 14.32 -6.41
C VAL A 213 15.67 14.58 -6.67
N GLU A 214 16.56 14.18 -5.76
CA GLU A 214 18.00 14.39 -5.90
C GLU A 214 18.56 13.67 -7.13
N LEU A 215 18.22 12.38 -7.29
CA LEU A 215 18.74 11.57 -8.39
C LEU A 215 18.18 12.04 -9.76
N THR A 216 16.91 12.43 -9.82
CA THR A 216 16.32 12.96 -11.06
C THR A 216 16.91 14.33 -11.42
N GLN A 217 17.14 15.22 -10.44
CA GLN A 217 17.82 16.49 -10.66
C GLN A 217 19.28 16.31 -11.08
N ALA A 218 20.01 15.36 -10.48
CA ALA A 218 21.38 15.05 -10.90
C ALA A 218 21.43 14.53 -12.34
N ARG A 219 20.46 13.70 -12.76
CA ARG A 219 20.42 13.09 -14.10
C ARG A 219 19.91 14.05 -15.18
N PHE A 220 18.93 14.89 -14.86
CA PHE A 220 18.21 15.72 -15.84
C PHE A 220 18.44 17.23 -15.67
N GLY A 221 18.80 17.72 -14.49
CA GLY A 221 18.98 19.16 -14.21
C GLY A 221 20.31 19.75 -14.66
N ALA A 222 21.30 18.93 -14.99
CA ALA A 222 22.61 19.37 -15.50
C ALA A 222 22.68 19.50 -17.03
N ARG A 223 21.55 19.43 -17.76
CA ARG A 223 21.48 19.36 -19.23
C ARG A 223 20.48 20.34 -19.84
#